data_AF-A0A2X1QGM0-F1
#
_entry.id   AF-A0A2X1QGM0-F1
#
_cell.length_a   1.000
_cell.length_b   1.000
_cell.length_c   1.000
_cell.angle_alpha   90.00
_cell.angle_beta   90.00
_cell.angle_gamma   90.00
#
_symmetry.space_group_name_H-M   'P 1'
#
loop_
_entity.id
_entity.type
_entity.pdbx_description
1 polymer ?
#
loop_
_entity_poly.entity_id
_entity_poly.type
_entity_poly.pdbx_seq_one_letter_code
_entity_poly.pdbx_strand_id
1 'polypeptide(L)'
;MGPRLERPPVLLALDYNPTGDKEAPVYAWPVGKASPLIPAATASKQSAFMDSMKSDMGGAATITGALALPLPWAEQTVKLYLCCADNLISGNAFKLGDIIHYRNGKTVEVMNTDAEGRLVLADGLIDARRRTRADHRRRHPDRRGENRVGQ
;
A
#
# COMPACT_ATOMS: atom_id res chain seq x y z
N MET A 1 8.30 -6.82 5.75
CA MET A 1 7.61 -8.09 6.07
C MET A 1 8.46 -9.26 5.54
N GLY A 2 8.82 -10.24 6.38
CA GLY A 2 9.89 -11.20 6.07
C GLY A 2 9.51 -12.22 4.99
N PRO A 3 10.47 -12.79 4.22
CA PRO A 3 10.19 -13.64 3.06
C PRO A 3 9.61 -15.03 3.37
N ARG A 4 9.34 -15.38 4.64
CA ARG A 4 8.88 -16.71 5.04
C ARG A 4 8.03 -16.67 6.32
N LEU A 5 6.96 -15.87 6.29
CA LEU A 5 5.84 -15.99 7.24
C LEU A 5 4.97 -17.19 6.83
N GLU A 6 4.32 -17.87 7.77
CA GLU A 6 3.31 -18.91 7.45
C GLU A 6 2.20 -18.36 6.54
N ARG A 7 1.97 -17.05 6.56
CA ARG A 7 1.13 -16.29 5.64
C ARG A 7 1.98 -15.23 4.92
N PRO A 8 2.28 -15.38 3.62
CA PRO A 8 3.10 -14.42 2.90
C PRO A 8 2.43 -13.04 2.80
N PRO A 9 3.20 -11.94 2.72
CA PRO A 9 2.63 -10.62 2.48
C PRO A 9 1.95 -10.57 1.11
N VAL A 10 0.80 -9.89 1.04
CA VAL A 10 -0.03 -9.76 -0.17
C VAL A 10 -0.29 -8.28 -0.43
N LEU A 11 -0.07 -7.85 -1.68
CA LEU A 11 -0.55 -6.57 -2.18
C LEU A 11 -1.75 -6.83 -3.09
N LEU A 12 -2.96 -6.51 -2.62
CA LEU A 12 -4.13 -6.50 -3.49
C LEU A 12 -4.17 -5.19 -4.27
N ALA A 13 -4.22 -5.26 -5.59
CA ALA A 13 -4.43 -4.10 -6.45
C ALA A 13 -5.71 -4.32 -7.26
N LEU A 14 -6.79 -3.67 -6.84
CA LEU A 14 -8.12 -3.77 -7.45
C LEU A 14 -8.35 -2.58 -8.38
N ASP A 15 -8.79 -2.84 -9.60
CA ASP A 15 -9.14 -1.83 -10.59
C ASP A 15 -10.67 -1.81 -10.74
N TYR A 16 -11.31 -0.79 -10.18
CA TYR A 16 -12.73 -0.55 -10.32
C TYR A 16 -12.93 0.43 -11.48
N ASN A 17 -13.50 -0.06 -12.57
CA ASN A 17 -13.76 0.74 -13.76
C ASN A 17 -15.20 0.51 -14.25
N PRO A 18 -16.15 1.39 -13.86
CA PRO A 18 -17.55 1.27 -14.26
C PRO A 18 -17.76 1.61 -15.74
N THR A 19 -16.84 2.37 -16.36
CA THR A 19 -16.96 2.84 -17.74
C THR A 19 -16.65 1.76 -18.78
N GLY A 20 -15.94 0.69 -18.39
CA GLY A 20 -15.46 -0.37 -19.28
C GLY A 20 -14.32 0.05 -20.23
N ASP A 21 -14.04 1.35 -20.37
CA ASP A 21 -12.93 1.86 -21.17
C ASP A 21 -11.61 1.67 -20.41
N LYS A 22 -10.70 0.87 -20.97
CA LYS A 22 -9.37 0.60 -20.40
C LYS A 22 -8.52 1.85 -20.26
N GLU A 23 -8.84 2.90 -21.00
CA GLU A 23 -8.13 4.19 -20.99
C GLU A 23 -8.93 5.28 -20.26
N ALA A 24 -9.95 4.93 -19.48
CA ALA A 24 -10.72 5.87 -18.65
C ALA A 24 -9.89 6.52 -17.53
N PRO A 25 -10.04 7.83 -17.27
CA PRO A 25 -9.27 8.56 -16.26
C PRO A 25 -9.51 7.97 -14.88
N VAL A 26 -8.42 7.56 -14.24
CA VAL A 26 -8.46 7.13 -12.85
C VAL A 26 -8.63 8.37 -11.99
N TYR A 27 -9.72 8.40 -11.24
CA TYR A 27 -10.09 9.50 -10.37
C TYR A 27 -9.31 9.46 -9.05
N ALA A 28 -9.12 8.27 -8.47
CA ALA A 28 -8.46 8.11 -7.17
C ALA A 28 -7.64 6.81 -7.07
N TRP A 29 -6.60 6.85 -6.22
CA TRP A 29 -5.75 5.71 -5.87
C TRP A 29 -5.68 5.51 -4.33
N PRO A 30 -6.76 5.09 -3.67
CA PRO A 30 -6.75 4.85 -2.23
C PRO A 30 -5.80 3.68 -1.87
N VAL A 31 -5.03 3.85 -0.79
CA VAL A 31 -4.09 2.85 -0.28
C VAL A 31 -4.39 2.60 1.20
N GLY A 32 -4.65 1.34 1.56
CA GLY A 32 -5.03 0.94 2.91
C GLY A 32 -4.09 -0.08 3.52
N LYS A 33 -3.92 0.01 4.84
CA LYS A 33 -3.24 -1.00 5.66
C LYS A 33 -4.22 -2.12 5.99
N ALA A 34 -3.80 -3.36 5.77
CA ALA A 34 -4.59 -4.55 6.04
C ALA A 34 -3.77 -5.57 6.83
N SER A 35 -3.47 -5.29 8.10
CA SER A 35 -2.72 -6.24 8.94
C SER A 35 -3.69 -6.98 9.89
N PRO A 36 -4.00 -8.27 9.65
CA PRO A 36 -4.97 -9.00 10.45
C PRO A 36 -4.43 -9.52 11.79
N LEU A 37 -3.10 -9.57 12.00
CA LEU A 37 -2.51 -10.04 13.25
C LEU A 37 -1.18 -9.32 13.58
N ILE A 38 -1.07 -8.76 14.79
CA ILE A 38 0.16 -8.14 15.30
C ILE A 38 0.50 -8.67 16.70
N PRO A 39 1.36 -9.69 16.83
CA PRO A 39 2.24 -9.87 17.96
C PRO A 39 3.52 -9.08 17.65
N ALA A 40 3.59 -7.83 18.12
CA ALA A 40 4.72 -6.93 17.88
C ALA A 40 6.07 -7.64 18.14
N ALA A 41 6.96 -7.60 17.13
CA ALA A 41 8.03 -8.58 17.02
C ALA A 41 9.15 -8.47 18.09
N THR A 42 9.24 -7.34 18.79
CA THR A 42 10.25 -7.10 19.84
C THR A 42 9.78 -6.09 20.90
N ALA A 43 8.82 -5.23 20.56
CA ALA A 43 8.16 -4.32 21.49
C ALA A 43 6.91 -5.01 22.04
N SER A 44 7.07 -5.84 23.07
CA SER A 44 5.94 -6.50 23.73
C SER A 44 4.93 -5.44 24.18
N LYS A 45 3.84 -5.30 23.44
CA LYS A 45 2.68 -4.53 23.92
C LYS A 45 2.19 -5.20 25.19
N GLN A 46 1.89 -4.41 26.22
CA GLN A 46 1.15 -4.94 27.37
C GLN A 46 -0.17 -5.52 26.85
N SER A 47 -0.58 -6.67 27.36
CA SER A 47 -1.69 -7.49 26.83
C SER A 47 -2.97 -6.70 26.53
N ALA A 48 -3.26 -5.66 27.33
CA ALA A 48 -4.40 -4.77 27.15
C ALA A 48 -4.44 -4.04 25.79
N PHE A 49 -3.28 -3.78 25.17
CA PHE A 49 -3.20 -3.10 23.86
C PHE A 49 -3.19 -4.08 22.68
N MET A 50 -3.09 -5.39 22.93
CA MET A 50 -3.13 -6.41 21.86
C MET A 50 -4.55 -6.82 21.49
N ASP A 51 -5.50 -6.71 22.43
CA ASP A 51 -6.87 -7.23 22.27
C ASP A 51 -7.68 -6.51 21.17
N SER A 52 -7.35 -5.24 20.92
CA SER A 52 -7.97 -4.42 19.87
C SER A 52 -7.26 -4.50 18.51
N MET A 53 -6.13 -5.21 18.38
CA MET A 53 -5.29 -5.17 17.18
C MET A 53 -5.89 -5.88 15.96
N LYS A 54 -6.96 -6.66 16.14
CA LYS A 54 -7.82 -7.12 15.03
C LYS A 54 -8.38 -5.96 14.17
N SER A 55 -8.44 -4.75 14.74
CA SER A 55 -8.94 -3.54 14.05
C SER A 55 -7.89 -2.84 13.18
N ASP A 56 -6.65 -3.33 13.15
CA ASP A 56 -5.55 -2.70 12.39
C ASP A 56 -5.61 -2.96 10.86
N MET A 57 -6.68 -3.63 10.42
CA MET A 57 -7.16 -3.66 9.04
C MET A 57 -8.23 -2.59 8.75
N GLY A 58 -8.56 -1.73 9.72
CA GLY A 58 -9.62 -0.74 9.63
C GLY A 58 -9.46 0.20 8.45
N GLY A 59 -8.23 0.64 8.15
CA GLY A 59 -7.96 1.49 6.98
C GLY A 59 -8.33 0.81 5.66
N ALA A 60 -7.97 -0.46 5.48
CA ALA A 60 -8.37 -1.26 4.31
C ALA A 60 -9.88 -1.53 4.27
N ALA A 61 -10.50 -1.82 5.41
CA ALA A 61 -11.94 -2.02 5.52
C ALA A 61 -12.72 -0.75 5.15
N THR A 62 -12.29 0.41 5.64
CA THR A 62 -12.91 1.71 5.37
C THR A 62 -12.89 2.03 3.89
N ILE A 63 -11.74 1.90 3.22
CA ILE A 63 -11.66 2.24 1.78
C ILE A 63 -12.35 1.19 0.89
N THR A 64 -12.39 -0.07 1.30
CA THR A 64 -13.13 -1.12 0.59
C THR A 64 -14.63 -0.91 0.74
N GLY A 65 -15.09 -0.63 1.96
CA GLY A 65 -16.49 -0.31 2.25
C GLY A 65 -16.91 0.98 1.56
N ALA A 66 -16.06 2.01 1.55
CA ALA A 66 -16.27 3.23 0.78
C ALA A 66 -16.52 2.86 -0.68
N LEU A 67 -15.63 2.09 -1.34
CA LEU A 67 -15.76 1.68 -2.75
C LEU A 67 -17.07 0.93 -3.07
N ALA A 68 -17.71 0.29 -2.09
CA ALA A 68 -18.96 -0.45 -2.28
C ALA A 68 -20.22 0.43 -2.14
N LEU A 69 -20.12 1.66 -1.64
CA LEU A 69 -21.27 2.54 -1.44
C LEU A 69 -21.70 3.22 -2.76
N PRO A 70 -23.00 3.35 -3.05
CA PRO A 70 -23.51 4.04 -4.24
C PRO A 70 -23.44 5.57 -4.06
N LEU A 71 -22.22 6.10 -3.99
CA LEU A 71 -21.93 7.53 -3.84
C LEU A 71 -21.60 8.15 -5.20
N PRO A 72 -21.50 9.50 -5.31
CA PRO A 72 -21.23 10.17 -6.60
C PRO A 72 -19.93 9.73 -7.31
N TRP A 73 -18.96 9.18 -6.59
CA TRP A 73 -17.73 8.64 -7.17
C TRP A 73 -17.90 7.22 -7.73
N ALA A 74 -19.04 6.54 -7.56
CA ALA A 74 -19.29 5.19 -8.05
C ALA A 74 -19.27 5.08 -9.58
N GLU A 75 -19.48 6.18 -10.31
CA GLU A 75 -19.31 6.23 -11.78
C GLU A 75 -17.86 6.52 -12.20
N GLN A 76 -16.93 6.66 -11.25
CA GLN A 76 -15.54 7.01 -11.52
C GLN A 76 -14.63 5.78 -11.46
N THR A 77 -13.56 5.80 -12.26
CA THR A 77 -12.54 4.75 -12.19
C THR A 77 -11.67 4.93 -10.94
N VAL A 78 -11.56 3.90 -10.10
CA VAL A 78 -10.80 3.92 -8.84
C VAL A 78 -9.86 2.72 -8.78
N LYS A 79 -8.58 2.97 -8.45
CA LYS A 79 -7.58 1.90 -8.29
C LYS A 79 -7.20 1.73 -6.82
N LEU A 80 -7.75 0.72 -6.17
CA LEU A 80 -7.59 0.44 -4.75
C LEU A 80 -6.38 -0.46 -4.47
N TYR A 81 -5.58 -0.12 -3.45
CA TYR A 81 -4.45 -0.93 -2.99
C TYR A 81 -4.60 -1.31 -1.52
N LEU A 82 -4.60 -2.61 -1.22
CA LEU A 82 -4.56 -3.10 0.14
C LEU A 82 -3.20 -3.74 0.41
N CYS A 83 -2.46 -3.18 1.36
CA CYS A 83 -1.16 -3.67 1.77
C CYS A 83 -1.36 -4.64 2.94
N CYS A 84 -1.46 -5.92 2.62
CA CYS A 84 -1.73 -6.97 3.59
C CYS A 84 -0.45 -7.64 4.04
N ALA A 85 -0.09 -7.52 5.31
CA ALA A 85 1.03 -8.28 5.83
C ALA A 85 1.01 -8.38 7.35
N ASP A 86 1.44 -9.51 7.89
CA ASP A 86 1.43 -9.80 9.32
C ASP A 86 2.75 -9.45 10.00
N ASN A 87 2.68 -8.75 11.12
CA ASN A 87 3.86 -8.40 11.91
C ASN A 87 4.15 -9.47 12.97
N LEU A 88 4.58 -10.68 12.58
CA LEU A 88 4.85 -11.78 13.52
C LEU A 88 6.32 -11.85 13.96
N ILE A 89 6.56 -12.22 15.23
CA ILE A 89 7.86 -12.71 15.69
C ILE A 89 8.19 -13.99 14.93
N SER A 90 9.33 -13.99 14.24
CA SER A 90 9.90 -15.21 13.65
C SER A 90 11.42 -15.07 13.62
N GLY A 91 12.15 -16.17 13.44
CA GLY A 91 13.61 -16.14 13.28
C GLY A 91 14.10 -15.29 12.11
N ASN A 92 13.19 -14.86 11.23
CA ASN A 92 13.45 -14.04 10.06
C ASN A 92 12.66 -12.71 10.06
N ALA A 93 12.21 -12.26 11.23
CA ALA A 93 11.58 -10.96 11.42
C ALA A 93 12.60 -9.82 11.27
N PHE A 94 12.12 -8.61 10.94
CA PHE A 94 12.97 -7.42 10.92
C PHE A 94 13.52 -7.16 12.31
N LYS A 95 14.79 -6.81 12.35
CA LYS A 95 15.50 -6.43 13.57
C LYS A 95 15.63 -4.92 13.62
N LEU A 96 15.81 -4.42 14.83
CA LEU A 96 16.17 -3.03 15.03
C LEU A 96 17.53 -2.76 14.35
N GLY A 97 17.62 -1.67 13.59
CA GLY A 97 18.79 -1.32 12.79
C GLY A 97 18.80 -1.91 11.37
N ASP A 98 17.83 -2.74 10.99
CA ASP A 98 17.72 -3.22 9.61
C ASP A 98 17.42 -2.04 8.67
N ILE A 99 18.08 -2.01 7.51
CA ILE A 99 17.83 -1.00 6.46
C ILE A 99 16.95 -1.60 5.38
N ILE A 100 15.76 -1.03 5.20
CA ILE A 100 14.83 -1.38 4.12
C ILE A 100 15.11 -0.50 2.92
N HIS A 101 15.29 -1.12 1.75
CA HIS A 101 15.48 -0.44 0.48
C HIS A 101 14.19 -0.46 -0.34
N TYR A 102 13.62 0.70 -0.62
CA TYR A 102 12.41 0.83 -1.44
C TYR A 102 12.73 1.01 -2.92
N ARG A 103 11.77 0.62 -3.77
CA ARG A 103 11.87 0.71 -5.24
C ARG A 103 12.02 2.13 -5.79
N ASN A 104 11.71 3.15 -4.99
CA ASN A 104 11.91 4.55 -5.33
C ASN A 104 13.33 5.07 -4.97
N GLY A 105 14.24 4.18 -4.57
CA GLY A 105 15.62 4.51 -4.17
C GLY A 105 15.76 5.07 -2.76
N LYS A 106 14.66 5.18 -1.99
CA LYS A 106 14.71 5.58 -0.59
C LYS A 106 15.06 4.40 0.30
N THR A 107 15.79 4.68 1.37
CA THR A 107 16.11 3.72 2.41
C THR A 107 15.50 4.16 3.73
N VAL A 108 15.11 3.20 4.57
CA VAL A 108 14.57 3.45 5.90
C VAL A 108 15.21 2.48 6.88
N GLU A 109 15.81 3.02 7.93
CA GLU A 109 16.28 2.23 9.06
C GLU A 109 15.12 1.90 10.00
N VAL A 110 15.00 0.64 10.37
CA VAL A 110 13.95 0.15 11.28
C VAL A 110 14.38 0.41 12.72
N MET A 111 13.95 1.55 13.27
CA MET A 111 14.18 1.90 14.68
C MET A 111 13.05 1.45 15.62
N ASN A 112 11.92 1.02 15.06
CA ASN A 112 10.80 0.44 15.81
C ASN A 112 10.03 -0.53 14.89
N THR A 113 9.97 -1.80 15.27
CA THR A 113 9.29 -2.86 14.51
C THR A 113 7.77 -2.78 14.60
N ASP A 114 7.22 -2.08 15.60
CA ASP A 114 5.78 -1.81 15.77
C ASP A 114 5.30 -0.62 14.93
N ALA A 115 6.21 0.02 14.19
CA ALA A 115 5.89 1.03 13.20
C ALA A 115 5.75 0.42 11.79
N GLU A 116 5.38 -0.86 11.66
CA GLU A 116 5.37 -1.55 10.35
C GLU A 116 4.33 -1.01 9.37
N GLY A 117 3.22 -0.47 9.86
CA GLY A 117 2.12 0.00 9.01
C GLY A 117 2.55 1.03 7.97
N ARG A 118 3.45 1.96 8.34
CA ARG A 118 3.98 2.95 7.40
C ARG A 118 4.93 2.32 6.37
N LEU A 119 5.61 1.23 6.75
CA LEU A 119 6.56 0.55 5.87
C LEU A 119 5.81 -0.17 4.75
N VAL A 120 4.73 -0.88 5.08
CA VAL A 120 3.90 -1.57 4.08
C VAL A 120 3.12 -0.57 3.21
N LEU A 121 2.63 0.54 3.79
CA LEU A 121 1.96 1.60 3.03
C LEU A 121 2.90 2.33 2.07
N ALA A 122 4.19 2.47 2.41
CA ALA A 122 5.17 3.09 1.52
C ALA A 122 5.28 2.32 0.20
N ASP A 123 5.28 0.98 0.23
CA ASP A 123 5.25 0.17 -0.99
C ASP A 123 3.96 0.35 -1.80
N GLY A 124 2.80 0.39 -1.12
CA GLY A 124 1.52 0.65 -1.77
C GLY A 124 1.47 2.02 -2.46
N LEU A 125 1.98 3.07 -1.80
CA LEU A 125 2.06 4.42 -2.37
C LEU A 125 3.03 4.50 -3.56
N ILE A 126 4.15 3.78 -3.51
CA ILE A 126 5.09 3.70 -4.63
C ILE A 126 4.41 3.04 -5.84
N ASP A 127 3.67 1.95 -5.63
CA ASP A 127 2.94 1.30 -6.71
C ASP A 127 1.81 2.17 -7.26
N ALA A 128 1.02 2.80 -6.40
CA ALA A 128 -0.01 3.76 -6.81
C ALA A 128 0.59 4.86 -7.70
N ARG A 129 1.69 5.50 -7.26
CA ARG A 129 2.38 6.54 -8.03
C ARG A 129 2.92 6.02 -9.37
N ARG A 130 3.47 4.81 -9.39
CA ARG A 130 3.97 4.19 -10.63
C ARG A 130 2.82 3.98 -11.62
N ARG A 131 1.67 3.52 -11.15
CA ARG A 131 0.48 3.32 -12.00
C ARG A 131 -0.09 4.65 -12.50
N THR A 132 -0.20 5.67 -11.65
CA THR A 132 -0.61 7.03 -12.07
C THR A 132 0.25 7.56 -13.22
N ARG A 133 1.58 7.39 -13.14
CA ARG A 133 2.48 7.81 -14.22
C ARG A 133 2.29 6.99 -15.49
N ALA A 134 2.05 5.69 -15.37
CA ALA A 134 1.79 4.83 -16.52
C ALA A 134 0.47 5.22 -17.21
N ASP A 135 -0.59 5.42 -16.44
CA ASP A 135 -1.91 5.84 -16.93
C ASP A 135 -1.82 7.21 -17.62
N HIS A 136 -1.11 8.17 -17.02
CA HIS A 136 -0.87 9.47 -17.65
C HIS A 136 -0.07 9.37 -18.95
N ARG A 137 0.93 8.49 -19.02
CA ARG A 137 1.73 8.29 -20.25
C ARG A 137 0.92 7.63 -21.36
N ARG A 138 0.00 6.72 -21.04
CA ARG A 138 -0.88 6.08 -22.03
C ARG A 138 -1.82 7.09 -22.68
N ARG A 139 -2.37 8.02 -21.89
CA ARG A 139 -3.21 9.12 -22.39
C ARG A 139 -2.47 10.15 -23.24
N HIS A 140 -1.19 10.39 -22.94
CA HIS A 140 -0.39 11.43 -23.57
C HIS A 140 0.93 10.88 -24.12
N PRO A 141 0.88 10.07 -25.19
CA PRO A 141 2.06 9.42 -25.75
C PRO A 141 3.08 10.40 -26.37
N ASP A 142 2.64 11.61 -26.75
CA ASP A 142 3.40 12.56 -27.58
C ASP A 142 4.31 13.54 -26.79
N ARG A 143 4.19 13.63 -25.45
CA ARG A 143 5.01 14.56 -24.63
C ARG A 143 6.46 14.12 -24.39
N ARG A 144 7.02 13.26 -25.24
CA ARG A 144 8.44 12.83 -25.16
C ARG A 144 9.41 13.76 -25.90
N GLY A 145 8.91 14.72 -26.68
CA GLY A 145 9.75 15.62 -27.51
C GLY A 145 10.17 16.96 -26.90
N GLU A 146 9.49 17.46 -25.87
CA GLU A 146 9.61 18.90 -25.52
C GLU A 146 10.71 19.26 -24.51
N ASN A 147 11.43 18.29 -23.92
CA ASN A 147 12.49 18.56 -22.92
C ASN A 147 13.93 18.44 -23.47
N ARG A 148 14.17 18.68 -24.76
CA ARG A 148 15.53 18.74 -25.34
C ARG A 148 15.84 20.02 -26.13
N VAL A 149 15.08 21.08 -25.95
CA VAL A 149 15.44 22.41 -26.47
C VAL A 149 15.35 23.42 -25.33
N GLY A 150 16.49 23.76 -24.74
CA GLY A 150 16.60 24.85 -23.79
C GLY A 150 17.55 24.58 -22.62
N GLN A 151 18.79 25.06 -22.79
CA GLN A 151 19.89 25.21 -21.84
C GLN A 151 20.89 24.05 -21.75
#